data_AF-A0A7S2A9S0-F1
#
_entry.id   AF-A0A7S2A9S0-F1
#
_cell.length_a   1.000
_cell.length_b   1.000
_cell.length_c   1.000
_cell.angle_alpha   90.00
_cell.angle_beta   90.00
_cell.angle_gamma   90.00
#
_symmetry.space_group_name_H-M   'P 1'
#
loop_
_entity.id
_entity.type
_entity.pdbx_description
1 polymer ?
#
loop_
_entity_poly.entity_id
_entity_poly.type
_entity_poly.pdbx_seq_one_letter_code
_entity_poly.pdbx_strand_id
1 'polypeptide(L)'
;KGKGKGKGKGKGKGEDARASYMRMLPEFMGTDCSGSTDFWTDDELDALQSPPIKSETLKRREMVASRFEGDVLPLIVADADAKANANAADNGAGENEDGPRPKSYLWTDGTPCAVHHLRWAAWLVTSRVLTVQGAPGTTDAYRLMIPLVDMCNHDRSSPHLLTGRAVPGGSLKVVAGRNVKAGEQINIKYGGGVAGNDKFVQEYGFLDTFDDGTGFDLVARELGGGNRRRPTFG
;
A
#
# COMPACT_ATOMS: atom_id res chain seq x y z
N LYS A 1 61.66 -8.49 -8.85
CA LYS A 1 60.69 -9.21 -7.97
C LYS A 1 59.92 -8.15 -7.17
N GLY A 2 58.62 -7.94 -7.22
CA GLY A 2 57.52 -8.41 -8.08
C GLY A 2 56.44 -7.33 -8.07
N LYS A 3 55.79 -7.07 -9.20
CA LYS A 3 54.67 -6.12 -9.32
C LYS A 3 53.40 -6.79 -8.77
N GLY A 4 52.84 -6.24 -7.68
CA GLY A 4 51.53 -6.63 -7.18
C GLY A 4 50.43 -6.10 -8.09
N LYS A 5 49.78 -6.98 -8.86
CA LYS A 5 48.56 -6.68 -9.60
C LYS A 5 47.40 -6.50 -8.60
N GLY A 6 46.87 -5.29 -8.50
CA GLY A 6 45.59 -5.04 -7.82
C GLY A 6 44.47 -5.76 -8.56
N LYS A 7 43.87 -6.76 -7.91
CA LYS A 7 42.63 -7.40 -8.39
C LYS A 7 41.51 -6.37 -8.35
N GLY A 8 40.93 -6.07 -9.51
CA GLY A 8 39.68 -5.33 -9.60
C GLY A 8 38.60 -6.04 -8.79
N LYS A 9 38.05 -5.35 -7.79
CA LYS A 9 36.79 -5.74 -7.17
C LYS A 9 35.73 -5.68 -8.28
N GLY A 10 35.22 -6.85 -8.68
CA GLY A 10 34.03 -6.91 -9.50
C GLY A 10 32.93 -6.11 -8.81
N LYS A 11 32.39 -5.10 -9.49
CA LYS A 11 31.11 -4.52 -9.14
C LYS A 11 30.10 -5.65 -9.30
N GLY A 12 29.72 -6.29 -8.19
CA GLY A 12 28.48 -7.07 -8.16
C GLY A 12 27.37 -6.15 -8.65
N LYS A 13 26.63 -6.57 -9.68
CA LYS A 13 25.41 -5.89 -10.11
C LYS A 13 24.54 -5.78 -8.87
N GLY A 14 24.44 -4.59 -8.29
CA GLY A 14 23.59 -4.34 -7.14
C GLY A 14 22.18 -4.79 -7.52
N GLU A 15 21.62 -5.68 -6.72
CA GLU A 15 20.22 -6.05 -6.86
C GLU A 15 19.39 -4.76 -6.81
N ASP A 16 18.42 -4.64 -7.72
CA ASP A 16 17.54 -3.48 -7.78
C ASP A 16 16.82 -3.36 -6.43
N ALA A 17 17.15 -2.32 -5.65
CA ALA A 17 16.58 -2.11 -4.32
C ALA A 17 15.04 -2.08 -4.34
N ARG A 18 14.45 -1.66 -5.47
CA ARG A 18 13.01 -1.72 -5.67
C ARG A 18 12.51 -3.16 -5.81
N ALA A 19 13.23 -4.01 -6.54
CA ALA A 19 12.89 -5.43 -6.65
C ALA A 19 12.97 -6.13 -5.28
N SER A 20 14.00 -5.85 -4.48
CA SER A 20 14.10 -6.38 -3.12
C SER A 20 12.93 -5.94 -2.24
N TYR A 21 12.51 -4.67 -2.34
CA TYR A 21 11.33 -4.17 -1.63
C TYR A 21 10.03 -4.84 -2.09
N MET A 22 9.81 -4.97 -3.40
CA MET A 22 8.59 -5.58 -3.93
C MET A 22 8.41 -7.03 -3.48
N ARG A 23 9.50 -7.77 -3.24
CA ARG A 23 9.45 -9.14 -2.69
C ARG A 23 9.07 -9.21 -1.21
N MET A 24 9.16 -8.10 -0.47
CA MET A 24 8.73 -8.04 0.93
C MET A 24 7.25 -7.64 1.06
N LEU A 25 6.61 -7.22 -0.03
CA LEU A 25 5.20 -6.88 -0.01
C LEU A 25 4.35 -8.16 0.10
N PRO A 26 3.14 -8.06 0.69
CA PRO A 26 2.18 -9.15 0.72
C PRO A 26 2.00 -9.78 -0.65
N GLU A 27 1.78 -11.09 -0.71
CA GLU A 27 1.53 -11.76 -1.98
C GLU A 27 0.15 -11.39 -2.56
N PHE A 28 0.03 -11.49 -3.89
CA PHE A 28 -1.25 -11.34 -4.56
C PHE A 28 -2.24 -12.41 -4.08
N MET A 29 -3.39 -11.97 -3.57
CA MET A 29 -4.41 -12.84 -2.94
C MET A 29 -3.89 -13.62 -1.72
N GLY A 30 -2.82 -13.15 -1.07
CA GLY A 30 -2.34 -13.71 0.19
C GLY A 30 -3.29 -13.44 1.36
N THR A 31 -2.99 -14.04 2.51
CA THR A 31 -3.80 -13.90 3.73
C THR A 31 -3.91 -12.45 4.21
N ASP A 32 -2.90 -11.62 3.95
CA ASP A 32 -2.89 -10.23 4.41
C ASP A 32 -4.04 -9.40 3.81
N CYS A 33 -4.41 -9.65 2.54
CA CYS A 33 -5.51 -8.91 1.92
C CYS A 33 -6.89 -9.45 2.28
N SER A 34 -7.01 -10.73 2.67
CA SER A 34 -8.30 -11.34 3.02
C SER A 34 -9.00 -10.70 4.21
N GLY A 35 -8.24 -10.03 5.08
CA GLY A 35 -8.82 -9.27 6.19
C GLY A 35 -9.56 -8.00 5.73
N SER A 36 -9.25 -7.47 4.55
CA SER A 36 -9.91 -6.27 4.02
C SER A 36 -11.27 -6.60 3.42
N THR A 37 -12.27 -5.80 3.77
CA THR A 37 -13.63 -5.96 3.24
C THR A 37 -13.69 -5.88 1.72
N ASP A 38 -12.71 -5.29 1.04
CA ASP A 38 -12.66 -5.25 -0.44
C ASP A 38 -12.55 -6.64 -1.09
N PHE A 39 -12.13 -7.66 -0.33
CA PHE A 39 -11.94 -9.04 -0.80
C PHE A 39 -13.00 -10.03 -0.31
N TRP A 40 -13.93 -9.58 0.52
CA TRP A 40 -15.00 -10.42 1.03
C TRP A 40 -16.02 -10.79 -0.07
N THR A 41 -16.70 -11.90 0.08
CA THR A 41 -17.91 -12.20 -0.68
C THR A 41 -19.03 -11.23 -0.30
N ASP A 42 -20.05 -11.13 -1.15
CA ASP A 42 -21.23 -10.32 -0.82
C ASP A 42 -21.98 -10.91 0.39
N ASP A 43 -21.99 -12.23 0.56
CA ASP A 43 -22.55 -12.91 1.73
C ASP A 43 -21.81 -12.53 3.04
N GLU A 44 -20.47 -12.45 3.01
CA GLU A 44 -19.66 -12.01 4.15
C GLU A 44 -19.91 -10.53 4.48
N LEU A 45 -20.09 -9.67 3.46
CA LEU A 45 -20.45 -8.27 3.68
C LEU A 45 -21.87 -8.12 4.24
N ASP A 46 -22.80 -8.98 3.82
CA ASP A 46 -24.17 -9.02 4.33
C ASP A 46 -24.21 -9.45 5.79
N ALA A 47 -23.31 -10.36 6.18
CA ALA A 47 -23.14 -10.80 7.56
C ALA A 47 -22.53 -9.71 8.47
N LEU A 48 -21.84 -8.70 7.94
CA LEU A 48 -21.14 -7.68 8.72
C LEU A 48 -22.07 -6.79 9.58
N GLN A 49 -23.39 -6.84 9.36
CA GLN A 49 -24.41 -6.06 10.10
C GLN A 49 -24.09 -4.55 10.24
N SER A 50 -23.25 -4.01 9.35
CA SER A 50 -22.82 -2.61 9.32
C SER A 50 -23.09 -2.03 7.94
N PRO A 51 -24.30 -1.45 7.72
CA PRO A 51 -24.66 -0.86 6.42
C PRO A 51 -23.64 0.18 5.89
N PRO A 52 -23.04 1.05 6.72
CA PRO A 52 -22.02 1.99 6.24
C PRO A 52 -20.77 1.30 5.66
N ILE A 53 -20.23 0.28 6.36
CA ILE A 53 -19.03 -0.42 5.89
C ILE A 53 -19.31 -1.17 4.60
N LYS A 54 -20.47 -1.84 4.51
CA LYS A 54 -20.92 -2.51 3.27
C LYS A 54 -21.05 -1.52 2.11
N SER A 55 -21.77 -0.41 2.32
CA SER A 55 -21.99 0.60 1.28
C SER A 55 -20.68 1.20 0.75
N GLU A 56 -19.76 1.55 1.65
CA GLU A 56 -18.46 2.08 1.24
C GLU A 56 -17.60 1.03 0.53
N THR A 57 -17.60 -0.22 1.00
CA THR A 57 -16.87 -1.32 0.35
C THR A 57 -17.37 -1.54 -1.08
N LEU A 58 -18.69 -1.60 -1.29
CA LEU A 58 -19.28 -1.77 -2.62
C LEU A 58 -18.92 -0.59 -3.53
N LYS A 59 -18.98 0.64 -3.01
CA LYS A 59 -18.56 1.84 -3.75
C LYS A 59 -17.09 1.77 -4.15
N ARG A 60 -16.18 1.31 -3.27
CA ARG A 60 -14.77 1.12 -3.61
C ARG A 60 -14.56 0.07 -4.68
N ARG A 61 -15.26 -1.06 -4.62
CA ARG A 61 -15.22 -2.10 -5.66
C ARG A 61 -15.67 -1.56 -7.01
N GLU A 62 -16.75 -0.80 -7.05
CA GLU A 62 -17.26 -0.14 -8.26
C GLU A 62 -16.25 0.86 -8.82
N MET A 63 -15.66 1.72 -7.97
CA MET A 63 -14.63 2.66 -8.40
C MET A 63 -13.41 1.94 -8.98
N VAL A 64 -12.95 0.85 -8.37
CA VAL A 64 -11.82 0.06 -8.89
C VAL A 64 -12.17 -0.55 -10.25
N ALA A 65 -13.39 -1.09 -10.42
CA ALA A 65 -13.83 -1.64 -11.69
C ALA A 65 -13.89 -0.57 -12.78
N SER A 66 -14.49 0.58 -12.48
CA SER A 66 -14.57 1.72 -13.40
C SER A 66 -13.19 2.23 -13.80
N ARG A 67 -12.23 2.31 -12.86
CA ARG A 67 -10.85 2.71 -13.15
C ARG A 67 -10.10 1.67 -13.96
N PHE A 68 -10.34 0.38 -13.72
CA PHE A 68 -9.77 -0.67 -14.54
C PHE A 68 -10.25 -0.55 -16.00
N GLU A 69 -11.56 -0.40 -16.20
CA GLU A 69 -12.17 -0.28 -17.53
C GLU A 69 -11.74 1.00 -18.26
N GLY A 70 -11.68 2.14 -17.55
CA GLY A 70 -11.35 3.42 -18.16
C GLY A 70 -9.85 3.65 -18.40
N ASP A 71 -9.00 3.21 -17.47
CA ASP A 71 -7.58 3.60 -17.47
C ASP A 71 -6.63 2.45 -17.83
N VAL A 72 -6.99 1.20 -17.53
CA VAL A 72 -6.07 0.04 -17.65
C VAL A 72 -6.41 -0.84 -18.85
N LEU A 73 -7.68 -1.18 -19.03
CA LEU A 73 -8.15 -2.04 -20.11
C LEU A 73 -7.79 -1.50 -21.51
N PRO A 74 -7.91 -0.19 -21.81
CA PRO A 74 -7.52 0.34 -23.13
C PRO A 74 -6.03 0.14 -23.41
N LEU A 75 -5.21 0.16 -22.36
CA LEU A 75 -3.77 -0.04 -22.49
C LEU A 75 -3.42 -1.51 -22.75
N ILE A 76 -4.14 -2.45 -22.11
CA ILE A 76 -4.01 -3.89 -22.38
C ILE A 76 -4.38 -4.20 -23.83
N VAL A 77 -5.52 -3.66 -24.31
CA VAL A 77 -5.98 -3.86 -25.68
C VAL A 77 -4.99 -3.29 -26.68
N ALA A 78 -4.52 -2.06 -26.46
CA ALA A 78 -3.53 -1.42 -27.34
C ALA A 78 -2.19 -2.20 -27.40
N ASP A 79 -1.72 -2.76 -26.27
CA ASP A 79 -0.52 -3.60 -26.24
C ASP A 79 -0.72 -4.94 -26.99
N ALA A 80 -1.90 -5.56 -26.85
CA ALA A 80 -2.24 -6.77 -27.59
C ALA A 80 -2.31 -6.51 -29.10
N ASP A 81 -2.97 -5.43 -29.53
CA ASP A 81 -3.07 -5.03 -30.93
C ASP A 81 -1.69 -4.69 -31.52
N ALA A 82 -0.86 -3.95 -30.78
CA ALA A 82 0.49 -3.62 -31.20
C ALA A 82 1.35 -4.88 -31.40
N LYS A 83 1.25 -5.86 -30.50
CA LYS A 83 1.96 -7.15 -30.63
C LYS A 83 1.44 -8.00 -31.78
N ALA A 84 0.12 -8.04 -31.99
CA ALA A 84 -0.47 -8.74 -33.14
C ALA A 84 0.01 -8.14 -34.47
N ASN A 85 0.10 -6.81 -34.56
CA ASN A 85 0.58 -6.09 -35.73
C ASN A 85 2.11 -6.20 -35.92
N ALA A 86 2.89 -6.21 -34.84
CA ALA A 86 4.34 -6.39 -34.89
C ALA A 86 4.73 -7.82 -35.32
N ASN A 87 4.02 -8.84 -34.82
CA ASN A 87 4.20 -10.23 -35.25
C ASN A 87 3.81 -10.45 -36.72
N ALA A 88 3.01 -9.56 -37.32
CA ALA A 88 2.76 -9.54 -38.76
C ALA A 88 3.88 -8.85 -39.58
N ALA A 89 4.72 -8.05 -38.92
CA ALA A 89 5.78 -7.24 -39.54
C ALA A 89 7.21 -7.76 -39.30
N ASP A 90 7.41 -8.71 -38.38
CA ASP A 90 8.74 -9.19 -38.01
C ASP A 90 9.29 -10.26 -38.97
N ASN A 91 10.00 -9.76 -39.99
CA ASN A 91 11.12 -10.44 -40.63
C ASN A 91 12.43 -9.92 -40.01
N GLY A 92 12.77 -10.35 -38.79
CA GLY A 92 14.11 -10.32 -38.22
C GLY A 92 14.73 -8.94 -38.01
N ALA A 93 14.44 -8.31 -36.87
CA ALA A 93 15.34 -7.31 -36.29
C ALA A 93 15.46 -7.47 -34.77
N GLY A 94 16.66 -7.83 -34.32
CA GLY A 94 16.98 -8.19 -32.94
C GLY A 94 16.73 -7.11 -31.89
N GLU A 95 16.44 -7.58 -30.68
CA GLU A 95 16.20 -6.78 -29.49
C GLU A 95 17.46 -5.99 -29.08
N ASN A 96 17.40 -4.66 -29.12
CA ASN A 96 18.41 -3.80 -28.49
C ASN A 96 18.05 -3.64 -27.00
N GLU A 97 18.93 -4.10 -26.10
CA GLU A 97 18.74 -4.15 -24.64
C GLU A 97 18.67 -2.77 -23.93
N ASP A 98 18.89 -1.65 -24.65
CA ASP A 98 18.99 -0.30 -24.07
C ASP A 98 17.76 0.62 -24.31
N GLY A 99 16.69 0.11 -24.94
CA GLY A 99 15.43 0.84 -25.11
C GLY A 99 14.55 0.83 -23.86
N PRO A 100 13.59 1.78 -23.70
CA PRO A 100 12.58 1.68 -22.64
C PRO A 100 11.86 0.33 -22.80
N ARG A 101 12.00 -0.55 -21.79
CA ARG A 101 11.38 -1.88 -21.79
C ARG A 101 9.92 -1.76 -22.23
N PRO A 102 9.44 -2.59 -23.17
CA PRO A 102 8.04 -2.57 -23.57
C PRO A 102 7.18 -2.74 -22.32
N LYS A 103 6.20 -1.84 -22.15
CA LYS A 103 5.24 -1.92 -21.05
C LYS A 103 4.36 -3.14 -21.29
N SER A 104 4.74 -4.31 -20.78
CA SER A 104 3.85 -5.46 -20.80
C SER A 104 2.74 -5.21 -19.79
N TYR A 105 1.49 -5.19 -20.25
CA TYR A 105 0.31 -5.20 -19.37
C TYR A 105 -0.08 -6.64 -18.97
N LEU A 106 0.94 -7.49 -18.89
CA LEU A 106 0.85 -8.86 -18.42
C LEU A 106 1.16 -8.88 -16.93
N TRP A 107 0.49 -9.77 -16.23
CA TRP A 107 0.79 -10.15 -14.88
C TRP A 107 2.07 -10.99 -14.81
N THR A 108 2.51 -11.29 -13.60
CA THR A 108 3.77 -12.01 -13.35
C THR A 108 3.80 -13.44 -13.91
N ASP A 109 2.64 -14.03 -14.15
CA ASP A 109 2.46 -15.36 -14.78
C ASP A 109 2.28 -15.30 -16.31
N GLY A 110 2.36 -14.09 -16.90
CA GLY A 110 2.18 -13.87 -18.33
C GLY A 110 0.73 -13.72 -18.79
N THR A 111 -0.26 -13.81 -17.89
CA THR A 111 -1.66 -13.54 -18.24
C THR A 111 -1.94 -12.04 -18.35
N PRO A 112 -2.98 -11.58 -19.08
CA PRO A 112 -3.35 -10.17 -19.07
C PRO A 112 -3.75 -9.68 -17.68
N CYS A 113 -3.37 -8.46 -17.31
CA CYS A 113 -3.84 -7.86 -16.07
C CYS A 113 -5.38 -7.80 -16.03
N ALA A 114 -6.02 -8.27 -14.95
CA ALA A 114 -7.45 -8.18 -14.73
C ALA A 114 -7.81 -7.24 -13.57
N VAL A 115 -9.11 -6.97 -13.38
CA VAL A 115 -9.65 -6.05 -12.35
C VAL A 115 -9.21 -6.41 -10.94
N HIS A 116 -9.05 -7.70 -10.62
CA HIS A 116 -8.60 -8.14 -9.30
C HIS A 116 -7.13 -7.77 -9.02
N HIS A 117 -6.28 -7.66 -10.06
CA HIS A 117 -4.91 -7.17 -9.90
C HIS A 117 -4.91 -5.69 -9.51
N LEU A 118 -5.79 -4.89 -10.13
CA LEU A 118 -5.94 -3.48 -9.75
C LEU A 118 -6.52 -3.35 -8.34
N ARG A 119 -7.49 -4.19 -7.97
CA ARG A 119 -8.05 -4.21 -6.60
C ARG A 119 -6.98 -4.51 -5.57
N TRP A 120 -6.17 -5.53 -5.79
CA TRP A 120 -5.05 -5.86 -4.91
C TRP A 120 -4.00 -4.74 -4.86
N ALA A 121 -3.63 -4.15 -6.00
CA ALA A 121 -2.68 -3.05 -6.04
C ALA A 121 -3.21 -1.81 -5.28
N ALA A 122 -4.51 -1.51 -5.43
CA ALA A 122 -5.17 -0.40 -4.72
C ALA A 122 -5.18 -0.63 -3.20
N TRP A 123 -5.53 -1.84 -2.76
CA TRP A 123 -5.45 -2.23 -1.34
C TRP A 123 -4.01 -2.18 -0.82
N LEU A 124 -3.04 -2.71 -1.58
CA LEU A 124 -1.63 -2.73 -1.19
C LEU A 124 -1.08 -1.33 -0.96
N VAL A 125 -1.44 -0.40 -1.85
CA VAL A 125 -1.08 1.02 -1.67
C VAL A 125 -1.82 1.58 -0.46
N THR A 126 -3.13 1.38 -0.33
CA THR A 126 -3.94 1.98 0.74
C THR A 126 -3.49 1.54 2.13
N SER A 127 -3.20 0.25 2.31
CA SER A 127 -2.78 -0.35 3.58
C SER A 127 -1.36 0.06 4.02
N ARG A 128 -0.53 0.59 3.13
CA ARG A 128 0.91 0.83 3.38
C ARG A 128 1.38 2.25 3.12
N VAL A 129 0.57 3.07 2.44
CA VAL A 129 0.99 4.40 2.04
C VAL A 129 1.03 5.35 3.23
N LEU A 130 2.15 6.05 3.36
CA LEU A 130 2.35 7.07 4.39
C LEU A 130 2.21 8.45 3.77
N THR A 131 1.52 9.34 4.50
CA THR A 131 1.46 10.76 4.12
C THR A 131 2.66 11.48 4.73
N VAL A 132 3.50 12.05 3.88
CA VAL A 132 4.75 12.70 4.26
C VAL A 132 4.72 14.17 3.87
N GLN A 133 5.03 15.06 4.81
CA GLN A 133 5.08 16.49 4.53
C GLN A 133 6.26 16.86 3.61
N GLY A 134 6.02 17.80 2.70
CA GLY A 134 7.03 18.42 1.85
C GLY A 134 7.89 19.44 2.59
N ALA A 135 8.37 20.45 1.87
CA ALA A 135 9.28 21.44 2.42
C ALA A 135 8.66 22.24 3.58
N PRO A 136 9.46 22.68 4.57
CA PRO A 136 8.98 23.56 5.63
C PRO A 136 8.32 24.82 5.05
N GLY A 137 7.19 25.23 5.63
CA GLY A 137 6.43 26.40 5.17
C GLY A 137 5.51 26.16 3.97
N THR A 138 5.49 24.93 3.42
CA THR A 138 4.54 24.52 2.37
C THR A 138 3.40 23.69 2.96
N THR A 139 2.29 23.60 2.21
CA THR A 139 1.20 22.65 2.47
C THR A 139 1.36 21.35 1.69
N ASP A 140 2.52 21.14 1.06
CA ASP A 140 2.74 19.97 0.21
C ASP A 140 2.78 18.70 1.05
N ALA A 141 2.10 17.67 0.56
CA ALA A 141 2.11 16.34 1.14
C ALA A 141 2.18 15.28 0.05
N TYR A 142 2.95 14.23 0.29
CA TYR A 142 3.18 13.15 -0.64
C TYR A 142 2.69 11.84 -0.05
N ARG A 143 2.08 11.01 -0.89
CA ARG A 143 1.66 9.65 -0.55
C ARG A 143 2.76 8.69 -1.02
N LEU A 144 3.52 8.13 -0.08
CA LEU A 144 4.70 7.32 -0.37
C LEU A 144 4.58 5.95 0.28
N MET A 145 4.92 4.90 -0.48
CA MET A 145 5.29 3.61 0.07
C MET A 145 6.77 3.67 0.44
N ILE A 146 7.09 3.51 1.73
CA ILE A 146 8.44 3.72 2.24
C ILE A 146 9.00 2.38 2.72
N PRO A 147 9.94 1.78 1.98
CA PRO A 147 10.51 0.49 2.36
C PRO A 147 10.99 0.45 3.81
N LEU A 148 10.76 -0.68 4.47
CA LEU A 148 11.03 -0.95 5.90
C LEU A 148 10.09 -0.20 6.87
N VAL A 149 9.80 1.07 6.62
CA VAL A 149 8.90 1.86 7.48
C VAL A 149 7.47 1.33 7.40
N ASP A 150 7.01 0.99 6.19
CA ASP A 150 5.68 0.44 5.95
C ASP A 150 5.50 -1.02 6.44
N MET A 151 6.55 -1.63 7.00
CA MET A 151 6.51 -2.95 7.63
C MET A 151 6.25 -2.89 9.14
N CYS A 152 6.26 -1.70 9.75
CA CYS A 152 5.93 -1.53 11.16
C CYS A 152 4.42 -1.65 11.36
N ASN A 153 3.96 -2.59 12.20
CA ASN A 153 2.54 -2.77 12.48
C ASN A 153 1.92 -1.59 13.25
N HIS A 154 0.57 -1.57 13.27
CA HIS A 154 -0.20 -0.62 14.06
C HIS A 154 -0.14 -0.92 15.57
N ASP A 155 0.01 0.13 16.37
CA ASP A 155 -0.37 0.15 17.78
C ASP A 155 -0.71 1.59 18.16
N ARG A 156 -1.95 1.83 18.60
CA ARG A 156 -2.45 3.16 19.01
C ARG A 156 -1.66 3.73 20.18
N SER A 157 -1.15 2.87 21.05
CA SER A 157 -0.32 3.21 22.20
C SER A 157 1.17 3.31 21.87
N SER A 158 1.57 3.05 20.62
CA SER A 158 2.98 3.06 20.23
C SER A 158 3.66 4.38 20.64
N PRO A 159 4.78 4.31 21.37
CA PRO A 159 5.57 5.50 21.70
C PRO A 159 6.48 5.94 20.54
N HIS A 160 6.56 5.15 19.46
CA HIS A 160 7.49 5.40 18.37
C HIS A 160 6.92 6.43 17.39
N LEU A 161 7.79 7.34 16.94
CA LEU A 161 7.41 8.48 16.11
C LEU A 161 8.00 8.34 14.71
N LEU A 162 7.13 8.43 13.70
CA LEU A 162 7.57 8.65 12.33
C LEU A 162 7.88 10.14 12.14
N THR A 163 9.08 10.45 11.66
CA THR A 163 9.54 11.83 11.42
C THR A 163 10.30 11.94 10.10
N GLY A 164 10.42 13.18 9.61
CA GLY A 164 11.11 13.52 8.37
C GLY A 164 10.19 14.22 7.37
N ARG A 165 10.79 14.66 6.27
CA ARG A 165 10.11 15.38 5.17
C ARG A 165 10.56 14.82 3.83
N ALA A 166 9.68 14.84 2.86
CA ALA A 166 9.96 14.48 1.47
C ALA A 166 10.61 15.68 0.77
N VAL A 167 11.90 15.89 1.04
CA VAL A 167 12.72 16.94 0.44
C VAL A 167 14.02 16.34 -0.10
N PRO A 168 14.69 16.97 -1.09
CA PRO A 168 16.01 16.54 -1.52
C PRO A 168 16.99 16.46 -0.35
N GLY A 169 17.63 15.30 -0.16
CA GLY A 169 18.51 15.03 0.98
C GLY A 169 17.80 14.79 2.32
N GLY A 170 16.47 14.85 2.35
CA GLY A 170 15.66 14.48 3.50
C GLY A 170 15.71 12.98 3.79
N SER A 171 15.45 12.63 5.05
CA SER A 171 15.38 11.23 5.50
C SER A 171 14.14 11.03 6.36
N LEU A 172 13.41 9.95 6.07
CA LEU A 172 12.28 9.50 6.88
C LEU A 172 12.78 8.47 7.88
N LYS A 173 12.39 8.62 9.15
CA LYS A 173 12.92 7.81 10.26
C LYS A 173 11.80 7.45 11.22
N VAL A 174 11.89 6.24 11.78
CA VAL A 174 11.16 5.87 12.99
C VAL A 174 12.08 6.13 14.17
N VAL A 175 11.66 7.00 15.09
CA VAL A 175 12.40 7.34 16.30
C VAL A 175 11.80 6.59 17.47
N ALA A 176 12.65 5.90 18.22
CA ALA A 176 12.23 5.17 19.40
C ALA A 176 11.83 6.15 20.52
N GLY A 177 10.55 6.17 20.94
CA GLY A 177 10.10 6.98 22.08
C GLY A 177 10.35 6.34 23.45
N ARG A 178 10.89 5.13 23.49
CA ARG A 178 11.35 4.43 24.71
C ARG A 178 12.46 3.45 24.35
N ASN A 179 13.10 2.89 25.37
CA ASN A 179 14.03 1.78 25.19
C ASN A 179 13.29 0.57 24.59
N VAL A 180 13.89 -0.04 23.56
CA VAL A 180 13.39 -1.23 22.87
C VAL A 180 14.31 -2.40 23.19
N LYS A 181 13.74 -3.52 23.66
CA LYS A 181 14.51 -4.72 23.98
C LYS A 181 14.74 -5.58 22.73
N ALA A 182 15.78 -6.39 22.73
CA ALA A 182 15.97 -7.38 21.68
C ALA A 182 14.77 -8.34 21.62
N GLY A 183 14.25 -8.60 20.42
CA GLY A 183 13.05 -9.41 20.19
C GLY A 183 11.73 -8.66 20.37
N GLU A 184 11.75 -7.38 20.76
CA GLU A 184 10.55 -6.57 20.87
C GLU A 184 10.11 -6.00 19.52
N GLN A 185 8.82 -6.07 19.23
CA GLN A 185 8.26 -5.50 18.01
C GLN A 185 8.22 -3.97 18.09
N ILE A 186 8.57 -3.32 16.98
CA ILE A 186 8.45 -1.88 16.80
C ILE A 186 7.16 -1.60 16.02
N ASN A 187 6.19 -1.00 16.68
CA ASN A 187 4.92 -0.58 16.08
C ASN A 187 4.90 0.93 15.82
N ILE A 188 4.03 1.40 14.93
CA ILE A 188 3.75 2.83 14.71
C ILE A 188 2.25 3.11 14.77
N LYS A 189 1.88 4.38 14.82
CA LYS A 189 0.47 4.80 14.75
C LYS A 189 0.04 5.00 13.30
N TYR A 190 -0.90 4.18 12.84
CA TYR A 190 -1.55 4.37 11.55
C TYR A 190 -2.64 5.45 11.66
N GLY A 191 -2.96 6.10 10.52
CA GLY A 191 -4.06 7.06 10.44
C GLY A 191 -3.97 8.23 11.43
N GLY A 192 -2.77 8.61 11.86
CA GLY A 192 -2.58 9.65 12.88
C GLY A 192 -3.10 9.27 14.28
N GLY A 193 -3.41 7.99 14.52
CA GLY A 193 -3.96 7.49 15.79
C GLY A 193 -5.46 7.76 15.98
N VAL A 194 -6.18 8.20 14.95
CA VAL A 194 -7.60 8.57 15.02
C VAL A 194 -8.52 7.71 14.16
N ALA A 195 -7.98 6.74 13.42
CA ALA A 195 -8.80 5.82 12.63
C ALA A 195 -9.61 4.89 13.55
N GLY A 196 -10.87 4.67 13.18
CA GLY A 196 -11.77 3.70 13.79
C GLY A 196 -11.64 2.31 13.16
N ASN A 197 -12.29 1.32 13.79
CA ASN A 197 -12.27 -0.06 13.31
C ASN A 197 -13.00 -0.27 11.98
N ASP A 198 -13.93 0.63 11.64
CA ASP A 198 -14.51 0.75 10.30
C ASP A 198 -13.42 0.95 9.23
N LYS A 199 -12.47 1.87 9.48
CA LYS A 199 -11.35 2.10 8.57
C LYS A 199 -10.28 1.03 8.64
N PHE A 200 -9.98 0.49 9.82
CA PHE A 200 -8.98 -0.59 9.92
C PHE A 200 -9.40 -1.85 9.15
N VAL A 201 -10.64 -2.30 9.31
CA VAL A 201 -11.11 -3.50 8.60
C VAL A 201 -11.20 -3.26 7.09
N GLN A 202 -11.52 -2.04 6.67
CA GLN A 202 -11.62 -1.71 5.26
C GLN A 202 -10.26 -1.52 4.58
N GLU A 203 -9.40 -0.68 5.14
CA GLU A 203 -8.16 -0.19 4.50
C GLU A 203 -6.94 -1.05 4.82
N TYR A 204 -6.90 -1.67 6.00
CA TYR A 204 -5.72 -2.38 6.50
C TYR A 204 -5.96 -3.87 6.73
N GLY A 205 -7.22 -4.30 6.77
CA GLY A 205 -7.59 -5.71 6.91
C GLY A 205 -7.43 -6.29 8.31
N PHE A 206 -7.54 -5.46 9.36
CA PHE A 206 -7.53 -5.93 10.74
C PHE A 206 -8.48 -5.10 11.61
N LEU A 207 -8.79 -5.58 12.81
CA LEU A 207 -9.47 -4.81 13.86
C LEU A 207 -8.44 -4.42 14.92
N ASP A 208 -8.40 -3.13 15.28
CA ASP A 208 -7.64 -2.66 16.43
C ASP A 208 -8.34 -3.14 17.71
N THR A 209 -7.70 -4.10 18.38
CA THR A 209 -8.19 -4.71 19.62
C THR A 209 -7.67 -4.02 20.88
N PHE A 210 -6.81 -3.01 20.73
CA PHE A 210 -6.37 -2.15 21.83
C PHE A 210 -7.46 -1.11 22.13
N ASP A 211 -8.55 -1.62 22.70
CA ASP A 211 -9.73 -0.85 23.05
C ASP A 211 -9.55 -0.15 24.40
N ASP A 212 -9.30 1.15 24.37
CA ASP A 212 -9.44 2.06 25.52
C ASP A 212 -10.87 2.64 25.62
N GLY A 213 -11.83 2.07 24.89
CA GLY A 213 -13.21 2.54 24.77
C GLY A 213 -13.40 3.67 23.76
N THR A 214 -12.35 4.16 23.10
CA THR A 214 -12.45 5.28 22.13
C THR A 214 -12.67 4.84 20.68
N GLY A 215 -12.48 3.55 20.37
CA GLY A 215 -12.64 3.00 19.02
C GLY A 215 -14.09 3.02 18.50
N PHE A 216 -15.08 2.98 19.41
CA PHE A 216 -16.51 2.97 19.10
C PHE A 216 -17.13 4.38 19.01
N ASP A 217 -16.47 5.40 19.57
CA ASP A 217 -17.05 6.74 19.72
C ASP A 217 -17.29 7.46 18.37
N LEU A 218 -16.56 7.09 17.31
CA LEU A 218 -16.70 7.73 15.99
C LEU A 218 -17.94 7.27 15.23
N VAL A 219 -18.25 5.95 15.26
CA VAL A 219 -19.48 5.40 14.66
C VAL A 219 -20.71 5.99 15.35
N ALA A 220 -20.67 6.16 16.67
CA ALA A 220 -21.74 6.82 17.42
C ALA A 220 -21.87 8.32 17.08
N ARG A 221 -20.78 9.01 16.76
CA ARG A 221 -20.80 10.45 16.41
C ARG A 221 -21.38 10.72 15.02
N GLU A 222 -21.14 9.80 14.09
CA GLU A 222 -21.57 9.91 12.70
C GLU A 222 -23.01 9.39 12.51
N LEU A 223 -23.40 8.31 13.20
CA LEU A 223 -24.80 7.87 13.27
C LEU A 223 -25.68 8.75 14.19
N GLY A 224 -25.07 9.41 15.17
CA GLY A 224 -25.78 10.19 16.19
C GLY A 224 -25.97 11.67 15.90
N GLY A 225 -25.47 12.17 14.76
CA GLY A 225 -25.65 13.57 14.36
C GLY A 225 -25.07 14.57 15.36
N GLY A 226 -23.75 14.56 15.55
CA GLY A 226 -23.04 15.67 16.19
C GLY A 226 -23.06 15.73 17.73
N ASN A 227 -21.90 16.12 18.29
CA ASN A 227 -21.59 16.52 19.67
C ASN A 227 -22.70 16.31 20.73
N ARG A 228 -22.87 15.08 21.23
CA ARG A 228 -23.41 14.90 22.58
C ARG A 228 -22.26 14.96 23.57
N ARG A 229 -22.21 16.06 24.34
CA ARG A 229 -21.34 16.19 25.52
C ARG A 229 -21.59 14.98 26.44
N ARG A 230 -20.51 14.35 26.93
CA ARG A 230 -20.58 13.28 27.94
C ARG A 230 -21.43 13.77 29.12
N PRO A 231 -22.39 12.97 29.63
CA PRO A 231 -22.99 13.26 30.93
C PRO A 231 -21.92 13.02 31.99
N THR A 232 -21.58 14.07 32.74
CA THR A 232 -20.84 13.94 33.98
C THR A 232 -21.75 13.27 35.00
N PHE A 233 -21.46 12.03 35.35
CA PHE A 233 -22.03 11.42 36.54
C PHE A 233 -21.28 11.99 37.75
N GLY A 234 -21.99 12.77 38.56
CA GLY A 234 -21.61 13.11 39.93
C GLY A 234 -22.17 12.11 40.92
#